data_AF-A0A353TW12-F1
#
_entry.id   AF-A0A353TW12-F1
#
_cell.length_a   1.000
_cell.length_b   1.000
_cell.length_c   1.000
_cell.angle_alpha   90.00
_cell.angle_beta   90.00
_cell.angle_gamma   90.00
#
_symmetry.space_group_name_H-M   'P 1'
#
loop_
_entity.id
_entity.type
_entity.pdbx_description
1 polymer ?
#
loop_
_entity_poly.entity_id
_entity_poly.type
_entity_poly.pdbx_seq_one_letter_code
_entity_poly.pdbx_strand_id
1 'polypeptide(L)'
;MKCTRTLILLLILFIAKPLSADRLANLRSARQIITVESVSAPYYTIQVVALKEPPGNAAFFAKLSEVFEYDCSDGFVRYTVGRYQRFSDAINDLNALKVDGFTDAFILNTRKITLNGSSSEAPVVDKTANPIAGVRYTVQIAALRYPVYVSEFEQFDSVQEYYMRDKIYRYCVGDVDGSEAKAELDRVKSLGYPNAFLVPIEKYAPFRIE
;
A
#
# COMPACT_ATOMS: atom_id res chain seq x y z
N MET A 1 -57.78 38.97 -32.89
CA MET A 1 -57.46 37.56 -32.69
C MET A 1 -56.06 37.48 -32.08
N LYS A 2 -55.95 37.21 -30.77
CA LYS A 2 -54.66 37.22 -30.04
C LYS A 2 -54.22 35.77 -29.80
N CYS A 3 -53.14 35.34 -30.45
CA CYS A 3 -52.48 34.06 -30.21
C CYS A 3 -51.61 34.17 -28.96
N THR A 4 -52.01 33.53 -27.87
CA THR A 4 -51.17 33.35 -26.68
C THR A 4 -50.37 32.05 -26.82
N ARG A 5 -49.05 32.20 -26.91
CA ARG A 5 -48.08 31.10 -26.85
C ARG A 5 -47.91 30.65 -25.41
N THR A 6 -48.26 29.40 -25.11
CA THR A 6 -48.01 28.78 -23.80
C THR A 6 -46.56 28.27 -23.76
N LEU A 7 -45.74 28.87 -22.91
CA LEU A 7 -44.37 28.43 -22.61
C LEU A 7 -44.44 27.40 -21.48
N ILE A 8 -44.12 26.13 -21.78
CA ILE A 8 -44.02 25.06 -20.77
C ILE A 8 -42.61 25.13 -20.16
N LEU A 9 -42.52 25.58 -18.91
CA LEU A 9 -41.29 25.54 -18.11
C LEU A 9 -41.13 24.13 -17.52
N LEU A 10 -40.21 23.35 -18.07
CA LEU A 10 -39.92 21.99 -17.60
C LEU A 10 -38.96 22.09 -16.40
N LEU A 11 -39.51 22.05 -15.19
CA LEU A 11 -38.75 22.03 -13.94
C LEU A 11 -38.10 20.65 -13.76
N ILE A 12 -36.82 20.53 -14.08
CA ILE A 12 -36.03 19.33 -13.82
C ILE A 12 -35.78 19.26 -12.31
N LEU A 13 -36.55 18.43 -11.60
CA LEU A 13 -36.23 18.03 -10.23
C LEU A 13 -34.95 17.18 -10.26
N PHE A 14 -33.81 17.78 -9.91
CA PHE A 14 -32.64 17.02 -9.47
C PHE A 14 -33.00 16.34 -8.15
N ILE A 15 -33.32 15.04 -8.20
CA ILE A 15 -33.36 14.20 -7.01
C ILE A 15 -31.90 14.07 -6.56
N ALA A 16 -31.47 14.93 -5.64
CA ALA A 16 -30.25 14.73 -4.90
C ALA A 16 -30.36 13.38 -4.20
N LYS A 17 -29.53 12.41 -4.61
CA LYS A 17 -29.40 11.16 -3.86
C LYS A 17 -29.05 11.55 -2.41
N PRO A 18 -29.76 11.05 -1.39
CA PRO A 18 -29.37 11.31 -0.02
C PRO A 18 -27.94 10.82 0.15
N LEU A 19 -27.04 11.73 0.51
CA LEU A 19 -25.70 11.41 0.94
C LEU A 19 -25.87 10.41 2.09
N SER A 20 -25.44 9.16 1.87
CA SER A 20 -25.63 8.08 2.84
C SER A 20 -25.16 8.58 4.20
N ALA A 21 -26.09 8.74 5.15
CA ALA A 21 -25.77 9.24 6.48
C ALA A 21 -24.65 8.37 7.04
N ASP A 22 -23.60 9.02 7.54
CA ASP A 22 -22.43 8.35 8.09
C ASP A 22 -22.84 7.59 9.37
N ARG A 23 -23.18 6.31 9.21
CA ARG A 23 -23.68 5.46 10.30
C ARG A 23 -22.63 5.18 11.38
N LEU A 24 -21.37 5.50 11.10
CA LEU A 24 -20.25 5.39 12.02
C LEU A 24 -19.95 6.69 12.76
N ALA A 25 -20.67 7.80 12.49
CA ALA A 25 -20.42 9.09 13.10
C ALA A 25 -20.32 9.03 14.64
N ASN A 26 -21.21 8.27 15.28
CA ASN A 26 -21.18 8.09 16.74
C ASN A 26 -19.95 7.30 17.22
N LEU A 27 -19.46 6.31 16.46
CA LEU A 27 -18.25 5.56 16.81
C LEU A 27 -16.97 6.38 16.60
N ARG A 28 -16.96 7.26 15.59
CA ARG A 28 -15.90 8.26 15.40
C ARG A 28 -15.89 9.24 16.57
N SER A 29 -17.05 9.76 16.98
CA SER A 29 -17.18 10.65 18.14
C SER A 29 -16.86 9.98 19.47
N ALA A 30 -17.09 8.67 19.60
CA ALA A 30 -16.73 7.86 20.77
C ALA A 30 -15.24 7.47 20.85
N ARG A 31 -14.40 7.96 19.91
CA ARG A 31 -12.95 7.68 19.77
C ARG A 31 -12.57 6.23 19.44
N GLN A 32 -13.50 5.42 18.96
CA GLN A 32 -13.21 4.02 18.61
C GLN A 32 -12.66 3.88 17.18
N ILE A 33 -12.99 4.83 16.29
CA ILE A 33 -12.51 4.85 14.90
C ILE A 33 -11.74 6.15 14.65
N ILE A 34 -10.50 6.04 14.19
CA ILE A 34 -9.59 7.14 13.92
C ILE A 34 -9.26 7.15 12.43
N THR A 35 -9.66 8.22 11.72
CA THR A 35 -9.29 8.42 10.31
C THR A 35 -7.81 8.77 10.20
N VAL A 36 -7.11 8.07 9.31
CA VAL A 36 -5.68 8.25 9.06
C VAL A 36 -5.47 9.12 7.82
N GLU A 37 -5.02 10.35 8.07
CA GLU A 37 -4.78 11.35 7.02
C GLU A 37 -3.43 11.17 6.31
N SER A 38 -2.48 10.47 6.93
CA SER A 38 -1.17 10.18 6.33
C SER A 38 -0.54 8.90 6.87
N VAL A 39 0.15 8.17 5.99
CA VAL A 39 0.89 6.96 6.35
C VAL A 39 2.20 7.35 7.04
N SER A 40 2.39 6.91 8.27
CA SER A 40 3.59 7.14 9.08
C SER A 40 3.94 5.92 9.93
N ALA A 41 5.21 5.81 10.33
CA ALA A 41 5.65 4.75 11.25
C ALA A 41 4.81 4.76 12.55
N PRO A 42 4.52 3.60 13.16
CA PRO A 42 4.93 2.24 12.78
C PRO A 42 4.19 1.73 11.53
N TYR A 43 4.87 0.95 10.69
CA TYR A 43 4.38 0.62 9.34
C TYR A 43 3.63 -0.72 9.24
N TYR A 44 3.41 -1.44 10.33
CA TYR A 44 2.59 -2.65 10.33
C TYR A 44 1.32 -2.45 11.14
N THR A 45 0.23 -2.98 10.64
CA THR A 45 -1.09 -2.98 11.28
C THR A 45 -1.81 -4.26 10.88
N ILE A 46 -2.93 -4.60 11.52
CA ILE A 46 -3.74 -5.76 11.15
C ILE A 46 -5.01 -5.25 10.48
N GLN A 47 -5.17 -5.51 9.17
CA GLN A 47 -6.42 -5.20 8.48
C GLN A 47 -7.47 -6.22 8.89
N VAL A 48 -8.61 -5.75 9.39
CA VAL A 48 -9.74 -6.60 9.80
C VAL A 48 -10.84 -6.63 8.75
N VAL A 49 -11.03 -5.55 7.99
CA VAL A 49 -11.99 -5.49 6.89
C VAL A 49 -11.64 -4.35 5.92
N ALA A 50 -12.04 -4.49 4.65
CA ALA A 50 -12.01 -3.43 3.65
C ALA A 50 -13.38 -3.31 2.98
N LEU A 51 -13.94 -2.10 2.91
CA LEU A 51 -15.33 -1.87 2.48
C LEU A 51 -15.39 -0.74 1.46
N LYS A 52 -16.24 -0.87 0.43
CA LYS A 52 -16.52 0.22 -0.52
C LYS A 52 -17.54 1.23 0.00
N GLU A 53 -18.38 0.79 0.93
CA GLU A 53 -19.38 1.60 1.60
C GLU A 53 -19.16 1.49 3.11
N PRO A 54 -19.50 2.53 3.90
CA PRO A 54 -19.42 2.43 5.35
C PRO A 54 -20.20 1.21 5.85
N PRO A 55 -19.68 0.47 6.84
CA PRO A 55 -20.33 -0.74 7.33
C PRO A 55 -21.73 -0.44 7.84
N GLY A 56 -22.70 -1.23 7.36
CA GLY A 56 -24.11 -1.08 7.74
C GLY A 56 -24.41 -1.40 9.20
N ASN A 57 -23.48 -2.05 9.92
CA ASN A 57 -23.60 -2.44 11.31
C ASN A 57 -22.34 -2.07 12.12
N ALA A 58 -22.46 -1.03 12.95
CA ALA A 58 -21.43 -0.55 13.86
C ALA A 58 -20.96 -1.58 14.90
N ALA A 59 -21.80 -2.58 15.23
CA ALA A 59 -21.46 -3.62 16.21
C ALA A 59 -20.24 -4.47 15.82
N PHE A 60 -19.89 -4.50 14.53
CA PHE A 60 -18.68 -5.16 14.03
C PHE A 60 -17.42 -4.64 14.74
N PHE A 61 -17.35 -3.33 15.00
CA PHE A 61 -16.19 -2.72 15.65
C PHE A 61 -16.29 -2.69 17.18
N ALA A 62 -17.44 -3.00 17.77
CA ALA A 62 -17.68 -2.82 19.21
C ALA A 62 -16.69 -3.60 20.09
N LYS A 63 -16.14 -4.71 19.59
CA LYS A 63 -15.12 -5.52 20.28
C LYS A 63 -13.68 -5.03 20.12
N LEU A 64 -13.45 -4.05 19.25
CA LEU A 64 -12.12 -3.52 18.94
C LEU A 64 -11.90 -2.22 19.71
N SER A 65 -10.79 -2.11 20.44
CA SER A 65 -10.51 -0.95 21.29
C SER A 65 -10.12 0.31 20.51
N GLU A 66 -9.32 0.15 19.44
CA GLU A 66 -8.86 1.24 18.58
C GLU A 66 -8.81 0.75 17.12
N VAL A 67 -9.59 1.39 16.25
CA VAL A 67 -9.69 1.07 14.83
C VAL A 67 -9.17 2.25 14.01
N PHE A 68 -8.22 1.99 13.12
CA PHE A 68 -7.71 2.97 12.16
C PHE A 68 -8.43 2.83 10.83
N GLU A 69 -8.87 3.94 10.27
CA GLU A 69 -9.58 4.03 9.01
C GLU A 69 -8.70 4.69 7.95
N TYR A 70 -8.44 3.96 6.86
CA TYR A 70 -7.68 4.44 5.71
C TYR A 70 -8.61 4.54 4.51
N ASP A 71 -8.98 5.76 4.11
CA ASP A 71 -9.68 5.98 2.84
C ASP A 71 -8.68 5.83 1.69
N CYS A 72 -8.77 4.74 0.93
CA CYS A 72 -7.76 4.38 -0.06
C CYS A 72 -8.18 4.79 -1.47
N SER A 73 -7.19 5.15 -2.30
CA SER A 73 -7.41 5.59 -3.68
C SER A 73 -7.98 4.50 -4.61
N ASP A 74 -7.98 3.24 -4.18
CA ASP A 74 -8.59 2.12 -4.92
C ASP A 74 -10.10 1.98 -4.68
N GLY A 75 -10.71 2.94 -3.98
CA GLY A 75 -12.14 2.99 -3.71
C GLY A 75 -12.57 2.08 -2.55
N PHE A 76 -11.64 1.59 -1.75
CA PHE A 76 -11.91 0.87 -0.51
C PHE A 76 -11.48 1.69 0.70
N VAL A 77 -12.30 1.67 1.74
CA VAL A 77 -11.93 2.09 3.09
C VAL A 77 -11.44 0.87 3.85
N ARG A 78 -10.18 0.89 4.30
CA ARG A 78 -9.56 -0.18 5.07
C ARG A 78 -9.63 0.14 6.56
N TYR A 79 -10.17 -0.81 7.33
CA TYR A 79 -10.22 -0.73 8.78
C TYR A 79 -9.17 -1.66 9.36
N THR A 80 -8.31 -1.12 10.21
CA THR A 80 -7.18 -1.86 10.79
C THR A 80 -7.11 -1.66 12.29
N VAL A 81 -6.37 -2.52 12.97
CA VAL A 81 -6.12 -2.44 14.41
C VAL A 81 -4.64 -2.66 14.71
N GLY A 82 -4.18 -2.06 15.80
CA GLY A 82 -2.80 -2.15 16.24
C GLY A 82 -1.80 -1.43 15.32
N ARG A 83 -0.66 -1.02 15.89
CA ARG A 83 0.44 -0.39 15.16
C ARG A 83 1.75 -1.00 15.65
N TYR A 84 2.50 -1.59 14.73
CA TYR A 84 3.66 -2.41 15.03
C TYR A 84 4.86 -1.98 14.20
N GLN A 85 6.05 -2.05 14.81
CA GLN A 85 7.30 -1.73 14.11
C GLN A 85 7.71 -2.86 13.17
N ARG A 86 7.46 -4.13 13.55
CA ARG A 86 7.77 -5.32 12.76
C ARG A 86 6.53 -6.16 12.54
N PHE A 87 6.52 -6.90 11.43
CA PHE A 87 5.48 -7.89 11.14
C PHE A 87 5.34 -8.92 12.28
N SER A 88 6.46 -9.40 12.82
CA SER A 88 6.49 -10.40 13.89
C SER A 88 5.78 -9.93 15.17
N ASP A 89 5.81 -8.63 15.44
CA ASP A 89 5.22 -8.06 16.65
C ASP A 89 3.68 -8.14 16.61
N ALA A 90 3.09 -8.28 15.42
CA ALA A 90 1.65 -8.33 15.20
C ALA A 90 1.06 -9.75 15.20
N ILE A 91 1.89 -10.80 15.24
CA ILE A 91 1.43 -12.20 15.04
C ILE A 91 0.50 -12.64 16.16
N ASN A 92 0.81 -12.33 17.41
CA ASN A 92 0.00 -12.75 18.55
C ASN A 92 -1.38 -12.08 18.52
N ASP A 93 -1.42 -10.79 18.23
CA ASP A 93 -2.66 -10.02 18.13
C ASP A 93 -3.50 -10.46 16.93
N LEU A 94 -2.86 -10.79 15.80
CA LEU A 94 -3.54 -11.38 14.65
C LEU A 94 -4.23 -12.70 15.02
N ASN A 95 -3.53 -13.57 15.75
CA ASN A 95 -4.08 -14.87 16.17
C ASN A 95 -5.26 -14.68 17.13
N ALA A 96 -5.17 -13.72 18.08
CA ALA A 96 -6.26 -13.38 18.97
C ALA A 96 -7.50 -12.87 18.19
N LEU A 97 -7.29 -11.96 17.22
CA LEU A 97 -8.37 -11.46 16.37
C LEU A 97 -9.04 -12.58 15.55
N LYS A 98 -8.25 -13.54 15.04
CA LYS A 98 -8.81 -14.69 14.33
C LYS A 98 -9.67 -15.57 15.22
N VAL A 99 -9.26 -15.79 16.47
CA VAL A 99 -10.06 -16.51 17.48
C VAL A 99 -11.37 -15.75 17.79
N ASP A 100 -11.32 -14.42 17.81
CA ASP A 100 -12.48 -13.56 18.05
C ASP A 100 -13.44 -13.42 16.86
N GLY A 101 -13.14 -14.08 15.73
CA GLY A 101 -14.00 -14.18 14.56
C GLY A 101 -13.58 -13.33 13.37
N PHE A 102 -12.47 -12.60 13.44
CA PHE A 102 -11.88 -11.88 12.30
C PHE A 102 -11.01 -12.83 11.45
N THR A 103 -11.62 -13.87 10.89
CA THR A 103 -10.89 -14.99 10.24
C THR A 103 -10.06 -14.54 9.04
N ASP A 104 -10.54 -13.54 8.30
CA ASP A 104 -9.87 -12.96 7.13
C ASP A 104 -8.86 -11.86 7.48
N ALA A 105 -8.60 -11.61 8.78
CA ALA A 105 -7.62 -10.63 9.19
C ALA A 105 -6.22 -11.02 8.73
N PHE A 106 -5.41 -10.01 8.37
CA PHE A 106 -4.02 -10.19 7.99
C PHE A 106 -3.19 -8.96 8.34
N ILE A 107 -1.88 -9.17 8.52
CA ILE A 107 -0.94 -8.08 8.79
C ILE A 107 -0.65 -7.35 7.48
N LEU A 108 -0.90 -6.04 7.49
CA LEU A 108 -0.73 -5.12 6.39
C LEU A 108 0.45 -4.19 6.65
N ASN A 109 1.31 -3.99 5.65
CA ASN A 109 2.31 -2.92 5.66
C ASN A 109 1.67 -1.64 5.13
N THR A 110 1.51 -0.63 5.99
CA THR A 110 0.80 0.62 5.66
C THR A 110 1.49 1.42 4.56
N ARG A 111 2.78 1.20 4.28
CA ARG A 111 3.47 1.80 3.12
C ARG A 111 2.94 1.31 1.76
N LYS A 112 2.16 0.23 1.74
CA LYS A 112 1.46 -0.25 0.54
C LYS A 112 0.10 0.45 0.35
N ILE A 113 -0.37 1.24 1.32
CA ILE A 113 -1.62 1.99 1.23
C ILE A 113 -1.37 3.30 0.48
N THR A 114 -2.19 3.57 -0.52
CA THR A 114 -2.31 4.89 -1.15
C THR A 114 -3.63 5.49 -0.70
N LEU A 115 -3.57 6.60 0.03
CA LEU A 115 -4.76 7.29 0.53
C LEU A 115 -5.42 8.11 -0.59
N ASN A 116 -6.74 8.20 -0.54
CA ASN A 116 -7.53 9.06 -1.41
C ASN A 116 -7.18 10.53 -1.12
N GLY A 117 -7.08 11.36 -2.15
CA GLY A 117 -6.70 12.78 -2.01
C GLY A 117 -5.24 13.04 -1.62
N SER A 118 -4.44 12.01 -1.33
CA SER A 118 -2.98 12.17 -1.21
C SER A 118 -2.40 12.43 -2.59
N SER A 119 -1.75 13.58 -2.79
CA SER A 119 -0.88 13.81 -3.94
C SER A 119 0.07 12.63 -4.04
N SER A 120 0.08 11.94 -5.17
CA SER A 120 0.82 10.69 -5.40
C SER A 120 2.33 10.89 -5.20
N GLU A 121 2.78 10.93 -3.96
CA GLU A 121 4.13 10.56 -3.64
C GLU A 121 4.15 9.04 -3.73
N ALA A 122 4.80 8.54 -4.78
CA ALA A 122 5.18 7.14 -4.85
C ALA A 122 5.70 6.72 -3.47
N PRO A 123 5.33 5.53 -2.95
CA PRO A 123 5.65 5.13 -1.58
C PRO A 123 7.12 5.46 -1.34
N VAL A 124 7.36 6.43 -0.45
CA VAL A 124 8.70 6.89 -0.14
C VAL A 124 9.44 5.64 0.26
N VAL A 125 10.31 5.16 -0.63
CA VAL A 125 11.21 4.07 -0.31
C VAL A 125 12.09 4.68 0.74
N ASP A 126 11.77 4.37 2.00
CA ASP A 126 12.63 4.68 3.09
C ASP A 126 13.92 3.90 2.84
N LYS A 127 14.87 4.57 2.18
CA LYS A 127 16.20 4.03 1.87
C LYS A 127 16.98 3.69 3.15
N THR A 128 16.45 4.09 4.32
CA THR A 128 16.99 3.81 5.65
C THR A 128 16.21 2.74 6.41
N ALA A 129 15.08 2.25 5.88
CA ALA A 129 14.36 1.14 6.49
C ALA A 129 15.19 -0.15 6.37
N ASN A 130 15.39 -0.81 7.52
CA ASN A 130 16.03 -2.12 7.53
C ASN A 130 15.19 -3.13 6.73
N PRO A 131 15.83 -4.02 5.93
CA PRO A 131 15.13 -5.09 5.23
C PRO A 131 14.38 -6.02 6.19
N ILE A 132 13.27 -6.60 5.72
CA ILE A 132 12.34 -7.39 6.56
C ILE A 132 12.51 -8.88 6.26
N ALA A 133 12.78 -9.70 7.27
CA ALA A 133 12.83 -11.16 7.12
C ALA A 133 11.51 -11.72 6.57
N GLY A 134 11.60 -12.69 5.64
CA GLY A 134 10.47 -13.25 4.91
C GLY A 134 10.05 -12.47 3.66
N VAL A 135 10.57 -11.26 3.45
CA VAL A 135 10.37 -10.49 2.21
C VAL A 135 11.58 -10.69 1.31
N ARG A 136 11.33 -10.98 0.02
CA ARG A 136 12.37 -11.17 -0.99
C ARG A 136 12.84 -9.83 -1.56
N TYR A 137 14.15 -9.61 -1.56
CA TYR A 137 14.80 -8.42 -2.07
C TYR A 137 15.76 -8.74 -3.22
N THR A 138 15.91 -7.76 -4.10
CA THR A 138 16.96 -7.71 -5.12
C THR A 138 17.75 -6.41 -4.94
N VAL A 139 18.97 -6.38 -5.45
CA VAL A 139 19.83 -5.19 -5.42
C VAL A 139 19.80 -4.53 -6.80
N GLN A 140 19.24 -3.32 -6.90
CA GLN A 140 19.30 -2.57 -8.15
C GLN A 140 20.70 -1.97 -8.32
N ILE A 141 21.35 -2.28 -9.44
CA ILE A 141 22.71 -1.85 -9.76
C ILE A 141 22.77 -0.76 -10.83
N ALA A 142 21.77 -0.69 -11.71
CA ALA A 142 21.68 0.32 -12.76
C ALA A 142 20.23 0.71 -13.10
N ALA A 143 20.08 1.94 -13.63
CA ALA A 143 18.84 2.45 -14.20
C ALA A 143 19.17 3.28 -15.44
N LEU A 144 18.74 2.81 -16.63
CA LEU A 144 19.17 3.34 -17.92
C LEU A 144 17.96 3.70 -18.81
N ARG A 145 18.10 4.73 -19.63
CA ARG A 145 17.06 5.12 -20.61
C ARG A 145 17.00 4.19 -21.82
N TYR A 146 18.12 3.57 -22.15
CA TYR A 146 18.27 2.62 -23.25
C TYR A 146 18.79 1.31 -22.66
N PRO A 147 18.33 0.15 -23.15
CA PRO A 147 18.78 -1.12 -22.64
C PRO A 147 20.23 -1.37 -23.04
N VAL A 148 20.94 -2.10 -22.19
CA VAL A 148 22.27 -2.66 -22.45
C VAL A 148 22.19 -4.17 -22.25
N TYR A 149 23.13 -4.90 -22.86
CA TYR A 149 23.18 -6.35 -22.66
C TYR A 149 23.51 -6.69 -21.21
N VAL A 150 22.89 -7.74 -20.68
CA VAL A 150 23.21 -8.24 -19.33
C VAL A 150 24.68 -8.65 -19.19
N SER A 151 25.34 -8.98 -20.30
CA SER A 151 26.78 -9.25 -20.37
C SER A 151 27.66 -8.05 -19.99
N GLU A 152 27.14 -6.82 -19.95
CA GLU A 152 27.90 -5.66 -19.46
C GLU A 152 28.13 -5.72 -17.93
N PHE A 153 27.48 -6.66 -17.24
CA PHE A 153 27.55 -6.86 -15.79
C PHE A 153 28.22 -8.21 -15.44
N GLU A 154 29.37 -8.49 -16.06
CA GLU A 154 30.10 -9.78 -15.99
C GLU A 154 30.44 -10.26 -14.58
N GLN A 155 30.42 -9.37 -13.58
CA GLN A 155 30.68 -9.68 -12.18
C GLN A 155 29.54 -10.45 -11.49
N PHE A 156 28.40 -10.62 -12.17
CA PHE A 156 27.24 -11.30 -11.63
C PHE A 156 26.80 -12.46 -12.50
N ASP A 157 26.59 -13.63 -11.88
CA ASP A 157 26.11 -14.82 -12.56
C ASP A 157 24.69 -14.68 -13.10
N SER A 158 23.86 -13.84 -12.45
CA SER A 158 22.49 -13.57 -12.84
C SER A 158 22.14 -12.11 -12.65
N VAL A 159 21.70 -11.49 -13.74
CA VAL A 159 21.16 -10.15 -13.81
C VAL A 159 19.72 -10.24 -14.28
N GLN A 160 18.84 -9.53 -13.59
CA GLN A 160 17.42 -9.42 -13.91
C GLN A 160 17.19 -8.06 -14.54
N GLU A 161 16.48 -8.01 -15.65
CA GLU A 161 16.14 -6.78 -16.35
C GLU A 161 14.65 -6.47 -16.23
N TYR A 162 14.33 -5.21 -15.93
CA TYR A 162 12.96 -4.73 -15.76
C TYR A 162 12.71 -3.48 -16.59
N TYR A 163 11.65 -3.49 -17.40
CA TYR A 163 11.20 -2.29 -18.12
C TYR A 163 10.01 -1.63 -17.42
N MET A 164 10.28 -0.53 -16.73
CA MET A 164 9.33 0.09 -15.81
C MET A 164 8.39 1.06 -16.54
N ARG A 165 7.27 1.41 -15.88
CA ARG A 165 6.27 2.36 -16.43
C ARG A 165 6.82 3.76 -16.73
N ASP A 166 7.90 4.15 -16.06
CA ASP A 166 8.64 5.40 -16.30
C ASP A 166 9.56 5.33 -17.54
N LYS A 167 9.51 4.22 -18.30
CA LYS A 167 10.31 3.95 -19.49
C LYS A 167 11.81 3.86 -19.21
N ILE A 168 12.18 3.49 -17.99
CA ILE A 168 13.56 3.24 -17.56
C ILE A 168 13.79 1.74 -17.39
N TYR A 169 14.88 1.25 -17.96
CA TYR A 169 15.38 -0.11 -17.77
C TYR A 169 16.12 -0.19 -16.43
N ARG A 170 15.77 -1.15 -15.59
CA ARG A 170 16.42 -1.37 -14.29
C ARG A 170 17.07 -2.73 -14.28
N TYR A 171 18.35 -2.77 -13.91
CA TYR A 171 19.12 -3.99 -13.78
C TYR A 171 19.32 -4.28 -12.31
N CYS A 172 18.95 -5.49 -11.90
CA CYS A 172 19.06 -5.93 -10.52
C CYS A 172 19.76 -7.29 -10.44
N VAL A 173 20.36 -7.55 -9.28
CA VAL A 173 21.08 -8.79 -9.00
C VAL A 173 20.65 -9.35 -7.66
N GLY A 174 20.71 -10.67 -7.57
CA GLY A 174 20.32 -11.40 -6.37
C GLY A 174 18.81 -11.49 -6.18
N ASP A 175 18.46 -12.49 -5.39
CA ASP A 175 17.13 -12.73 -4.86
C ASP A 175 17.39 -13.31 -3.46
N VAL A 176 17.24 -12.48 -2.43
CA VAL A 176 17.65 -12.81 -1.07
C VAL A 176 16.55 -12.46 -0.08
N ASP A 177 16.52 -13.18 1.04
CA ASP A 177 15.61 -12.84 2.12
C ASP A 177 16.05 -11.53 2.79
N GLY A 178 15.11 -10.76 3.34
CA GLY A 178 15.44 -9.53 4.05
C GLY A 178 16.41 -9.73 5.22
N SER A 179 16.47 -10.92 5.83
CA SER A 179 17.49 -11.24 6.84
C SER A 179 18.92 -11.19 6.31
N GLU A 180 19.13 -11.44 5.00
CA GLU A 180 20.43 -11.51 4.33
C GLU A 180 20.69 -10.30 3.42
N ALA A 181 19.64 -9.54 3.09
CA ALA A 181 19.64 -8.48 2.10
C ALA A 181 20.71 -7.39 2.34
N LYS A 182 21.01 -7.05 3.60
CA LYS A 182 22.05 -6.05 3.90
C LYS A 182 23.45 -6.56 3.56
N ALA A 183 23.75 -7.82 3.87
CA ALA A 183 25.02 -8.44 3.53
C ALA A 183 25.21 -8.50 2.01
N GLU A 184 24.14 -8.86 1.28
CA GLU A 184 24.17 -8.87 -0.19
C GLU A 184 24.35 -7.47 -0.78
N LEU A 185 23.70 -6.44 -0.22
CA LEU A 185 23.91 -5.06 -0.64
C LEU A 185 25.35 -4.61 -0.44
N ASP A 186 25.94 -4.92 0.72
CA ASP A 186 27.32 -4.56 1.04
C ASP A 186 28.31 -5.28 0.10
N ARG A 187 28.05 -6.55 -0.22
CA ARG A 187 28.80 -7.32 -1.23
C ARG A 187 28.74 -6.63 -2.60
N VAL A 188 27.55 -6.28 -3.09
CA VAL A 188 27.37 -5.61 -4.39
C VAL A 188 28.06 -4.25 -4.42
N LYS A 189 27.98 -3.47 -3.34
CA LYS A 189 28.69 -2.19 -3.24
C LYS A 189 30.21 -2.36 -3.30
N SER A 190 30.75 -3.41 -2.67
CA SER A 190 32.18 -3.72 -2.70
C SER A 190 32.69 -4.09 -4.11
N LEU A 191 31.81 -4.55 -5.00
CA LEU A 191 32.11 -4.86 -6.40
C LEU A 191 32.12 -3.62 -7.31
N GLY A 192 31.95 -2.40 -6.77
CA GLY A 192 32.03 -1.16 -7.52
C GLY A 192 30.69 -0.50 -7.84
N TYR A 193 29.61 -0.91 -7.18
CA TYR A 193 28.27 -0.32 -7.34
C TYR A 193 27.86 0.50 -6.10
N PRO A 194 28.53 1.63 -5.79
CA PRO A 194 28.32 2.36 -4.54
C PRO A 194 26.89 2.91 -4.39
N ASN A 195 26.23 3.18 -5.52
CA ASN A 195 24.87 3.69 -5.59
C ASN A 195 23.80 2.59 -5.59
N ALA A 196 24.19 1.33 -5.45
CA ALA A 196 23.25 0.22 -5.36
C ALA A 196 22.35 0.35 -4.13
N PHE A 197 21.12 -0.14 -4.25
CA PHE A 197 20.15 -0.15 -3.16
C PHE A 197 19.19 -1.34 -3.26
N LEU A 198 18.60 -1.69 -2.11
CA LEU A 198 17.67 -2.81 -2.01
C LEU A 198 16.28 -2.43 -2.48
N VAL A 199 15.65 -3.37 -3.18
CA VAL A 199 14.28 -3.26 -3.67
C VAL A 199 13.53 -4.55 -3.38
N PRO A 200 12.32 -4.49 -2.77
CA PRO A 200 11.45 -5.66 -2.69
C PRO A 200 11.12 -6.17 -4.10
N ILE A 201 11.36 -7.45 -4.39
CA ILE A 201 11.20 -8.04 -5.73
C ILE A 201 9.79 -7.84 -6.26
N GLU A 202 8.78 -7.97 -5.40
CA GLU A 202 7.37 -7.75 -5.73
C GLU A 202 7.09 -6.38 -6.38
N LYS A 203 7.93 -5.35 -6.15
CA LYS A 203 7.81 -4.05 -6.80
C LYS A 203 8.15 -4.11 -8.30
N TYR A 204 9.09 -4.98 -8.68
CA TYR A 204 9.64 -5.07 -10.03
C TYR A 204 9.14 -6.29 -10.80
N ALA A 205 8.76 -7.37 -10.10
CA ALA A 205 8.35 -8.64 -10.70
C ALA A 205 7.36 -8.53 -11.87
N PRO A 206 6.32 -7.66 -11.84
CA PRO A 206 5.39 -7.51 -12.98
C PRO A 206 6.01 -6.91 -14.25
N PHE A 207 7.22 -6.36 -14.17
CA PHE A 207 7.91 -5.63 -15.24
C PHE A 207 9.14 -6.36 -15.77
N ARG A 208 9.37 -7.61 -15.33
CA ARG A 208 10.54 -8.38 -15.71
C ARG A 208 10.50 -8.72 -17.20
N ILE A 209 11.63 -8.50 -17.88
CA ILE A 209 11.81 -8.83 -19.29
C ILE A 209 12.95 -9.83 -19.50
N GLU A 210 13.89 -9.95 -18.55
CA GLU A 210 14.94 -10.98 -18.51
C GLU A 210 15.27 -11.39 -17.06
#